data_AF-F5NQH9-F1
#
_entry.id   AF-F5NQH9-F1
#
_cell.length_a   1.000
_cell.length_b   1.000
_cell.length_c   1.000
_cell.angle_alpha   90.00
_cell.angle_beta   90.00
_cell.angle_gamma   90.00
#
_symmetry.space_group_name_H-M   'P 1'
#
loop_
_entity.id
_entity.type
_entity.pdbx_description
1 polymer ?
#
loop_
_entity_poly.entity_id
_entity_poly.type
_entity_poly.pdbx_seq_one_letter_code
_entity_poly.pdbx_strand_id
1 'polypeptide(L)'
;MYPYKNGKTDGIAKSWNKYGKLTYSIEYKNGVENGAYRNWSKNTGKLTKETLYVNGIRQGVEKEFNDRTGKLLTSTQYVNNKRHGTEETYDQNGIKYITCYQNDQKLSSLDNPTQIKDNATTGDSSAQFALGKYEFICANIDEGIKWLTKSAEQKNTDAIYFLATAYKGNGIPANNEKIPSISATSCNTGQ
;
A
#
# COMPACT_ATOMS: atom_id res chain seq x y z
N MET A 1 29.52 -8.21 15.70
CA MET A 1 30.70 -7.83 14.89
C MET A 1 30.33 -6.57 14.15
N TYR A 2 31.11 -5.51 14.34
CA TYR A 2 30.87 -4.20 13.74
C TYR A 2 32.06 -3.88 12.85
N PRO A 3 31.85 -3.68 11.53
CA PRO A 3 32.92 -3.23 10.65
C PRO A 3 33.15 -1.72 10.87
N TYR A 4 34.42 -1.32 10.89
CA TYR A 4 34.82 0.07 11.07
C TYR A 4 35.70 0.55 9.89
N LYS A 5 35.45 1.78 9.43
CA LYS A 5 36.29 2.53 8.49
C LYS A 5 36.48 3.95 9.02
N ASN A 6 37.72 4.41 9.13
CA ASN A 6 38.08 5.73 9.66
C ASN A 6 37.45 6.05 11.04
N GLY A 7 37.40 5.06 11.93
CA GLY A 7 36.83 5.21 13.28
C GLY A 7 35.30 5.28 13.34
N LYS A 8 34.60 5.11 12.22
CA LYS A 8 33.13 5.05 12.14
C LYS A 8 32.68 3.67 11.69
N THR A 9 31.49 3.23 12.12
CA THR A 9 30.91 1.99 11.59
C THR A 9 30.58 2.16 10.11
N ASP A 10 31.07 1.25 9.28
CA ASP A 10 30.90 1.30 7.83
C ASP A 10 30.86 -0.13 7.30
N GLY A 11 29.75 -0.49 6.67
CA GLY A 11 29.43 -1.86 6.26
C GLY A 11 28.39 -2.53 7.16
N ILE A 12 28.29 -3.85 7.05
CA ILE A 12 27.23 -4.63 7.69
C ILE A 12 27.65 -5.08 9.09
N ALA A 13 27.02 -4.49 10.11
CA ALA A 13 27.06 -4.99 11.47
C ALA A 13 26.17 -6.22 11.63
N LYS A 14 26.61 -7.21 12.42
CA LYS A 14 25.88 -8.45 12.67
C LYS A 14 25.89 -8.80 14.16
N SER A 15 24.80 -9.37 14.63
CA SER A 15 24.64 -9.88 15.99
C SER A 15 24.18 -11.33 15.98
N TRP A 16 24.70 -12.13 16.90
CA TRP A 16 24.37 -13.54 17.08
C TRP A 16 23.94 -13.81 18.51
N ASN A 17 23.12 -14.84 18.73
CA ASN A 17 22.77 -15.29 20.07
C ASN A 17 23.90 -16.14 20.69
N LYS A 18 23.73 -16.55 21.96
CA LYS A 18 24.69 -17.39 22.69
C LYS A 18 24.98 -18.77 22.05
N TYR A 19 24.18 -19.18 21.08
CA TYR A 19 24.33 -20.43 20.31
C TYR A 19 24.91 -20.19 18.91
N GLY A 20 25.37 -18.97 18.61
CA GLY A 20 25.95 -18.63 17.30
C GLY A 20 24.94 -18.43 16.18
N LYS A 21 23.63 -18.41 16.43
CA LYS A 21 22.62 -18.09 15.40
C LYS A 21 22.52 -16.59 15.19
N LEU A 22 22.54 -16.14 13.94
CA LEU A 22 22.35 -14.74 13.56
C LEU A 22 20.98 -14.25 14.05
N THR A 23 20.94 -13.12 14.75
CA THR A 23 19.70 -12.52 15.26
C THR A 23 19.30 -11.28 14.49
N TYR A 24 20.27 -10.44 14.14
CA TYR A 24 20.03 -9.24 13.32
C TYR A 24 21.29 -8.77 12.60
N SER A 25 21.09 -7.93 11.60
CA SER A 25 22.14 -7.23 10.87
C SER A 25 21.68 -5.84 10.50
N ILE A 26 22.60 -4.89 10.52
CA ILE A 26 22.34 -3.49 10.21
C ILE A 26 23.43 -3.00 9.26
N GLU A 27 23.04 -2.36 8.17
CA GLU A 27 23.97 -1.73 7.25
C GLU A 27 24.23 -0.28 7.66
N TYR A 28 25.51 0.06 7.87
CA TYR A 28 25.96 1.39 8.21
C TYR A 28 26.76 2.01 7.08
N LYS A 29 26.61 3.32 6.90
CA LYS A 29 27.49 4.16 6.09
C LYS A 29 27.91 5.36 6.94
N ASN A 30 29.22 5.56 7.12
CA ASN A 30 29.77 6.67 7.90
C ASN A 30 29.18 6.82 9.33
N GLY A 31 28.89 5.70 10.00
CA GLY A 31 28.34 5.69 11.35
C GLY A 31 26.81 5.78 11.44
N VAL A 32 26.10 5.88 10.31
CA VAL A 32 24.63 6.04 10.27
C VAL A 32 24.00 4.85 9.54
N GLU A 33 22.84 4.39 10.00
CA GLU A 33 22.10 3.31 9.33
C GLU A 33 21.73 3.74 7.91
N ASN A 34 22.18 2.99 6.92
CA ASN A 34 21.98 3.34 5.52
C ASN A 34 22.07 2.09 4.66
N GLY A 35 20.92 1.48 4.41
CA GLY A 35 20.77 0.20 3.75
C GLY A 35 19.77 -0.68 4.50
N ALA A 36 19.96 -1.99 4.43
CA ALA A 36 19.01 -2.94 4.98
C ALA A 36 19.28 -3.27 6.46
N TYR A 37 18.26 -3.12 7.28
CA TYR A 37 18.14 -3.75 8.59
C TYR A 37 17.39 -5.07 8.44
N ARG A 38 17.90 -6.14 9.06
CA ARG A 38 17.30 -7.47 8.97
C ARG A 38 17.24 -8.16 10.32
N ASN A 39 16.16 -8.89 10.57
CA ASN A 39 15.99 -9.75 11.74
C ASN A 39 15.76 -11.20 11.31
N TRP A 40 16.27 -12.13 12.13
CA TRP A 40 16.09 -13.56 11.96
C TRP A 40 15.47 -14.19 13.21
N SER A 41 14.63 -15.19 13.00
CA SER A 41 14.02 -15.96 14.09
C SER A 41 15.09 -16.68 14.91
N LYS A 42 15.04 -16.49 16.23
CA LYS A 42 15.94 -17.20 17.16
C LYS A 42 15.73 -18.72 17.14
N ASN A 43 14.51 -19.15 16.80
CA ASN A 43 14.12 -20.55 16.77
C ASN A 43 14.57 -21.20 15.46
N THR A 44 14.10 -20.68 14.32
CA THR A 44 14.27 -21.31 13.01
C THR A 44 15.48 -20.79 12.23
N GLY A 45 16.04 -19.64 12.58
CA GLY A 45 17.10 -18.97 11.82
C GLY A 45 16.63 -18.37 10.49
N LYS A 46 15.33 -18.41 10.18
CA LYS A 46 14.78 -17.78 8.97
C LYS A 46 14.66 -16.26 9.13
N LEU A 47 14.81 -15.53 8.03
CA LEU A 47 14.54 -14.09 7.99
C LEU A 47 13.08 -13.85 8.39
N THR A 48 12.84 -12.91 9.28
CA THR A 48 11.49 -12.54 9.75
C THR A 48 11.13 -11.10 9.42
N LYS A 49 12.12 -10.23 9.24
CA LYS A 49 11.90 -8.83 8.90
C LYS A 49 13.06 -8.25 8.11
N GLU A 50 12.75 -7.43 7.12
CA GLU A 50 13.70 -6.57 6.40
C GLU A 50 13.12 -5.16 6.32
N THR A 51 13.89 -4.15 6.74
CA THR A 51 13.49 -2.73 6.73
C THR A 51 14.60 -1.93 6.06
N LEU A 52 14.23 -1.00 5.16
CA LEU A 52 15.19 -0.13 4.48
C LEU A 52 15.33 1.22 5.19
N TYR A 53 16.58 1.65 5.35
CA TYR A 53 16.96 2.92 5.94
C TYR A 53 17.81 3.75 4.98
N VAL A 54 17.56 5.05 4.93
CA VAL A 54 18.41 6.05 4.27
C VAL A 54 18.77 7.10 5.30
N ASN A 55 20.06 7.24 5.61
CA ASN A 55 20.55 8.18 6.63
C ASN A 55 19.81 8.10 7.99
N GLY A 56 19.55 6.90 8.48
CA GLY A 56 18.89 6.65 9.77
C GLY A 56 17.37 6.78 9.73
N ILE A 57 16.79 7.07 8.56
CA ILE A 57 15.36 7.25 8.38
C ILE A 57 14.80 6.04 7.62
N ARG A 58 13.75 5.41 8.15
CA ARG A 58 13.02 4.35 7.43
C ARG A 58 12.43 4.93 6.16
N GLN A 59 12.86 4.38 5.03
CA GLN A 59 12.57 4.86 3.69
C GLN A 59 12.58 3.66 2.72
N GLY A 60 11.47 3.46 2.02
CA GLY A 60 11.26 2.33 1.12
C GLY A 60 10.41 1.22 1.76
N VAL A 61 10.62 -0.02 1.33
CA VAL A 61 9.76 -1.15 1.70
C VAL A 61 10.26 -1.83 2.97
N GLU A 62 9.34 -2.05 3.91
CA GLU A 62 9.49 -3.02 4.99
C GLU A 62 8.77 -4.31 4.64
N LYS A 63 9.41 -5.45 4.89
CA LYS A 63 8.85 -6.79 4.63
C LYS A 63 8.88 -7.63 5.89
N GLU A 64 7.79 -8.33 6.17
CA GLU A 64 7.73 -9.31 7.25
C GLU A 64 7.46 -10.70 6.70
N PHE A 65 8.06 -11.72 7.32
CA PHE A 65 8.04 -13.09 6.84
C PHE A 65 7.66 -14.05 7.95
N ASN A 66 6.94 -15.10 7.58
CA ASN A 66 6.58 -16.17 8.50
C ASN A 66 7.82 -16.96 8.92
N ASP A 67 8.07 -17.06 10.21
CA ASP A 67 9.29 -17.68 10.73
C ASP A 67 9.37 -19.20 10.52
N ARG A 68 8.23 -19.88 10.27
CA ARG A 68 8.17 -21.31 9.98
C ARG A 68 8.28 -21.61 8.49
N THR A 69 7.55 -20.89 7.64
CA THR A 69 7.49 -21.17 6.20
C THR A 69 8.49 -20.34 5.40
N GLY A 70 8.81 -19.13 5.84
CA GLY A 70 9.58 -18.13 5.09
C GLY A 70 8.75 -17.35 4.07
N LYS A 71 7.43 -17.59 4.00
CA LYS A 71 6.54 -16.83 3.12
C LYS A 71 6.43 -15.38 3.58
N LEU A 72 6.36 -14.47 2.62
CA LEU A 72 6.05 -13.05 2.86
C LEU A 72 4.67 -12.94 3.49
N LEU A 73 4.56 -12.15 4.55
CA LEU A 73 3.33 -11.86 5.28
C LEU A 73 2.84 -10.45 4.96
N THR A 74 3.74 -9.47 4.98
CA THR A 74 3.42 -8.07 4.70
C THR A 74 4.53 -7.39 3.90
N SER A 75 4.14 -6.39 3.12
CA SER A 75 5.01 -5.47 2.42
C SER A 75 4.45 -4.06 2.63
N THR A 76 5.15 -3.21 3.37
CA THR A 76 4.66 -1.88 3.79
C THR A 76 5.62 -0.80 3.30
N GLN A 77 5.07 0.21 2.61
CA GLN A 77 5.84 1.36 2.12
C GLN A 77 6.02 2.41 3.21
N TYR A 78 7.25 2.87 3.41
CA TYR A 78 7.60 3.94 4.34
C TYR A 78 8.25 5.12 3.62
N VAL A 79 7.85 6.33 4.00
CA VAL A 79 8.50 7.58 3.64
C VAL A 79 8.71 8.38 4.92
N ASN A 80 9.96 8.78 5.20
CA ASN A 80 10.29 9.57 6.39
C ASN A 80 9.78 8.97 7.70
N ASN A 81 10.03 7.68 7.93
CA ASN A 81 9.56 6.91 9.10
C ASN A 81 8.05 6.67 9.20
N LYS A 82 7.25 7.16 8.27
CA LYS A 82 5.79 7.00 8.28
C LYS A 82 5.34 6.08 7.16
N ARG A 83 4.30 5.29 7.40
CA ARG A 83 3.66 4.51 6.35
C ARG A 83 3.07 5.45 5.31
N HIS A 84 3.41 5.23 4.05
CA HIS A 84 3.00 6.08 2.95
C HIS A 84 2.97 5.26 1.65
N GLY A 85 1.79 5.11 1.07
CA GLY A 85 1.51 4.25 -0.07
C GLY A 85 0.77 2.96 0.33
N THR A 86 0.83 1.97 -0.55
CA THR A 86 0.15 0.68 -0.36
C THR A 86 0.94 -0.25 0.57
N GLU A 87 0.26 -0.76 1.58
CA GLU A 87 0.63 -1.97 2.31
C GLU A 87 -0.09 -3.17 1.71
N GLU A 88 0.64 -4.25 1.45
CA GLU A 88 0.11 -5.52 0.97
C GLU A 88 0.20 -6.55 2.10
N THR A 89 -0.90 -7.26 2.37
CA THR A 89 -0.94 -8.40 3.28
C THR A 89 -1.22 -9.67 2.51
N TYR A 90 -0.45 -10.71 2.82
CA TYR A 90 -0.43 -11.96 2.07
C TYR A 90 -1.01 -13.11 2.89
N ASP A 91 -1.68 -14.03 2.20
CA ASP A 91 -2.05 -15.33 2.74
C ASP A 91 -1.54 -16.48 1.83
N GLN A 92 -2.11 -17.66 1.97
CA GLN A 92 -1.72 -18.83 1.16
C GLN A 92 -2.06 -18.71 -0.33
N ASN A 93 -3.01 -17.85 -0.70
CA ASN A 93 -3.54 -17.66 -2.05
C ASN A 93 -3.00 -16.40 -2.74
N GLY A 94 -2.18 -15.59 -2.07
CA GLY A 94 -1.59 -14.37 -2.62
C GLY A 94 -1.92 -13.15 -1.76
N ILE A 95 -2.17 -12.01 -2.40
CA ILE A 95 -2.53 -10.77 -1.70
C ILE A 95 -3.96 -10.89 -1.18
N LYS A 96 -4.11 -10.91 0.14
CA LYS A 96 -5.39 -10.95 0.83
C LYS A 96 -5.99 -9.55 0.97
N TYR A 97 -5.15 -8.57 1.29
CA TYR A 97 -5.56 -7.18 1.50
C TYR A 97 -4.52 -6.23 0.93
N ILE A 98 -4.98 -5.11 0.37
CA ILE A 98 -4.18 -3.90 0.22
C ILE A 98 -4.76 -2.78 1.06
N THR A 99 -3.91 -2.05 1.77
CA THR A 99 -4.31 -0.91 2.59
C THR A 99 -3.47 0.31 2.22
N CYS A 100 -4.13 1.40 1.89
CA CYS A 100 -3.49 2.67 1.60
C CYS A 100 -3.23 3.45 2.88
N TYR A 101 -1.99 3.92 3.05
CA TYR A 101 -1.60 4.83 4.10
C TYR A 101 -1.06 6.15 3.53
N GLN A 102 -1.34 7.25 4.22
CA GLN A 102 -0.64 8.50 4.01
C GLN A 102 -0.25 9.05 5.38
N ASN A 103 1.06 9.15 5.63
CA ASN A 103 1.60 9.63 6.91
C ASN A 103 1.02 8.88 8.12
N ASP A 104 1.02 7.54 8.04
CA ASP A 104 0.43 6.61 9.01
C ASP A 104 -1.11 6.60 9.11
N GLN A 105 -1.81 7.50 8.44
CA GLN A 105 -3.28 7.48 8.39
C GLN A 105 -3.76 6.50 7.32
N LYS A 106 -4.61 5.55 7.71
CA LYS A 106 -5.27 4.65 6.77
C LYS A 106 -6.31 5.44 5.97
N LEU A 107 -6.22 5.40 4.65
CA LEU A 107 -7.13 6.12 3.75
C LEU A 107 -8.14 5.21 3.06
N SER A 108 -7.69 4.05 2.58
CA SER A 108 -8.52 3.10 1.83
C SER A 108 -8.01 1.69 2.02
N SER A 109 -8.82 0.69 1.73
CA SER A 109 -8.39 -0.70 1.64
C SER A 109 -9.23 -1.48 0.65
N LEU A 110 -8.65 -2.52 0.06
CA LEU A 110 -9.32 -3.43 -0.85
C LEU A 110 -9.01 -4.88 -0.45
N ASP A 111 -10.07 -5.66 -0.27
CA ASP A 111 -10.00 -7.08 0.05
C ASP A 111 -9.94 -7.89 -1.26
N ASN A 112 -9.10 -8.91 -1.29
CA ASN A 112 -8.86 -9.77 -2.46
C ASN A 112 -8.67 -8.96 -3.76
N PRO A 113 -7.67 -8.06 -3.81
CA PRO A 113 -7.53 -7.09 -4.91
C PRO A 113 -7.40 -7.75 -6.29
N THR A 114 -6.81 -8.94 -6.38
CA THR A 114 -6.74 -9.71 -7.63
C THR A 114 -8.13 -10.04 -8.16
N GLN A 115 -9.00 -10.60 -7.30
CA GLN A 115 -10.36 -10.96 -7.69
C GLN A 115 -11.20 -9.73 -8.04
N ILE A 116 -11.04 -8.63 -7.28
CA ILE A 116 -11.70 -7.37 -7.60
C ILE A 116 -11.26 -6.86 -8.96
N LYS A 117 -9.96 -6.91 -9.27
CA LYS A 117 -9.45 -6.51 -10.57
C LYS A 117 -10.04 -7.37 -11.69
N ASP A 118 -10.07 -8.68 -11.51
CA ASP A 118 -10.65 -9.60 -12.49
C ASP A 118 -12.14 -9.28 -12.73
N ASN A 119 -12.93 -9.16 -11.66
CA ASN A 119 -14.35 -8.80 -11.75
C ASN A 119 -14.58 -7.41 -12.38
N ALA A 120 -13.73 -6.44 -12.06
CA ALA A 120 -13.81 -5.11 -12.68
C ALA A 120 -13.57 -5.19 -14.19
N THR A 121 -12.60 -6.00 -14.63
CA THR A 121 -12.30 -6.22 -16.05
C THR A 121 -13.39 -6.97 -16.79
N THR A 122 -14.16 -7.84 -16.12
CA THR A 122 -15.31 -8.54 -16.72
C THR A 122 -16.60 -7.70 -16.72
N GLY A 123 -16.57 -6.50 -16.14
CA GLY A 123 -17.67 -5.54 -16.22
C GLY A 123 -18.46 -5.33 -14.94
N ASP A 124 -18.12 -6.02 -13.84
CA ASP A 124 -18.87 -5.90 -12.57
C ASP A 124 -18.77 -4.47 -12.03
N SER A 125 -19.91 -3.77 -11.97
CA SER A 125 -19.93 -2.35 -11.61
C SER A 125 -19.51 -2.09 -10.17
N SER A 126 -19.77 -3.02 -9.24
CA SER A 126 -19.34 -2.91 -7.84
C SER A 126 -17.83 -3.08 -7.70
N ALA A 127 -17.25 -4.04 -8.42
CA ALA A 127 -15.81 -4.25 -8.47
C ALA A 127 -15.08 -3.07 -9.14
N GLN A 128 -15.64 -2.53 -10.22
CA GLN A 128 -15.13 -1.30 -10.85
C GLN A 128 -15.17 -0.12 -9.89
N PHE A 129 -16.25 0.04 -9.12
CA PHE A 129 -16.31 1.07 -8.09
C PHE A 129 -15.24 0.87 -7.01
N ALA A 130 -15.13 -0.34 -6.46
CA ALA A 130 -14.18 -0.66 -5.40
C ALA A 130 -12.73 -0.43 -5.83
N LEU A 131 -12.35 -0.95 -7.01
CA LEU A 131 -11.03 -0.74 -7.60
C LEU A 131 -10.81 0.75 -7.89
N GLY A 132 -11.77 1.41 -8.54
CA GLY A 132 -11.66 2.81 -8.93
C GLY A 132 -11.50 3.74 -7.74
N LYS A 133 -12.24 3.51 -6.65
CA LYS A 133 -12.09 4.26 -5.39
C LYS A 133 -10.69 4.06 -4.79
N TYR A 134 -10.18 2.82 -4.78
CA TYR A 134 -8.85 2.54 -4.26
C TYR A 134 -7.77 3.25 -5.09
N GLU A 135 -7.81 3.10 -6.41
CA GLU A 135 -6.89 3.73 -7.37
C GLU A 135 -6.91 5.25 -7.24
N PHE A 136 -8.12 5.84 -7.16
CA PHE A 136 -8.33 7.29 -7.02
C PHE A 136 -7.64 7.85 -5.78
N ILE A 137 -7.75 7.15 -4.65
CA ILE A 137 -7.22 7.61 -3.35
C ILE A 137 -5.72 7.38 -3.25
N CYS A 138 -5.20 6.28 -3.79
CA CYS A 138 -3.87 5.78 -3.37
C CYS A 138 -2.82 5.64 -4.46
N ALA A 139 -3.22 5.24 -5.67
CA ALA A 139 -2.28 4.69 -6.64
C ALA A 139 -2.21 5.53 -7.92
N ASN A 140 -3.34 5.70 -8.59
CA ASN A 140 -3.41 6.50 -9.81
C ASN A 140 -4.80 7.13 -9.95
N ILE A 141 -4.84 8.46 -9.81
CA ILE A 141 -6.10 9.21 -9.87
C ILE A 141 -6.81 9.04 -11.21
N ASP A 142 -6.08 9.03 -12.32
CA ASP A 142 -6.65 8.91 -13.66
C ASP A 142 -7.25 7.53 -13.88
N GLU A 143 -6.56 6.48 -13.45
CA GLU A 143 -7.08 5.11 -13.52
C GLU A 143 -8.29 4.93 -12.60
N GLY A 144 -8.26 5.54 -11.42
CA GLY A 144 -9.40 5.61 -10.51
C GLY A 144 -10.63 6.23 -11.16
N ILE A 145 -10.47 7.40 -11.79
CA ILE A 145 -11.56 8.06 -12.53
C ILE A 145 -12.08 7.17 -13.65
N LYS A 146 -11.23 6.49 -14.41
CA LYS A 146 -11.68 5.57 -15.49
C LYS A 146 -12.56 4.46 -14.95
N TRP A 147 -12.14 3.76 -13.89
CA TRP A 147 -12.93 2.68 -13.30
C TRP A 147 -14.23 3.18 -12.68
N LEU A 148 -14.19 4.29 -11.95
CA LEU A 148 -15.37 4.94 -11.40
C LEU A 148 -16.34 5.36 -12.49
N THR A 149 -15.85 5.86 -13.63
CA THR A 149 -16.69 6.26 -14.77
C THR A 149 -17.39 5.05 -15.38
N LYS A 150 -16.67 3.95 -15.64
CA LYS A 150 -17.27 2.69 -16.12
C LYS A 150 -18.35 2.16 -15.18
N SER A 151 -18.13 2.26 -13.88
CA SER A 151 -19.12 1.87 -12.88
C SER A 151 -20.35 2.79 -12.90
N ALA A 152 -20.15 4.10 -12.99
CA ALA A 152 -21.21 5.11 -13.05
C ALA A 152 -22.05 5.02 -14.34
N GLU A 153 -21.44 4.71 -15.49
CA GLU A 153 -22.13 4.46 -16.77
C GLU A 153 -23.13 3.28 -16.65
N GLN A 154 -22.82 2.31 -15.78
CA GLN A 154 -23.71 1.21 -15.42
C GLN A 154 -24.74 1.58 -14.34
N LYS A 155 -24.90 2.87 -14.05
CA LYS A 155 -25.82 3.43 -13.04
C LYS A 155 -25.51 3.00 -11.60
N ASN A 156 -24.26 2.62 -11.30
CA ASN A 156 -23.84 2.39 -9.94
C ASN A 156 -23.87 3.73 -9.16
N THR A 157 -24.77 3.83 -8.19
CA THR A 157 -25.03 5.06 -7.45
C THR A 157 -23.85 5.48 -6.57
N ASP A 158 -23.08 4.52 -6.06
CA ASP A 158 -21.90 4.81 -5.24
C ASP A 158 -20.81 5.49 -6.08
N ALA A 159 -20.58 4.99 -7.30
CA ALA A 159 -19.64 5.58 -8.24
C ALA A 159 -20.07 6.98 -8.70
N ILE A 160 -21.36 7.15 -9.01
CA ILE A 160 -21.94 8.45 -9.38
C ILE A 160 -21.75 9.46 -8.25
N TYR A 161 -22.12 9.09 -7.03
CA TYR A 161 -21.98 9.96 -5.86
C TYR A 161 -20.51 10.30 -5.57
N PHE A 162 -19.62 9.30 -5.65
CA PHE A 162 -18.20 9.50 -5.43
C PHE A 162 -17.58 10.47 -6.44
N LEU A 163 -17.88 10.31 -7.74
CA LEU A 163 -17.39 11.23 -8.76
C LEU A 163 -17.97 12.64 -8.56
N ALA A 164 -19.26 12.77 -8.29
CA ALA A 164 -19.90 14.07 -8.06
C ALA A 164 -19.28 14.84 -6.88
N THR A 165 -18.93 14.14 -5.80
CA THR A 165 -18.26 14.74 -4.64
C THR A 165 -16.79 15.06 -4.93
N ALA A 166 -16.08 14.18 -5.64
CA ALA A 166 -14.69 14.40 -6.06
C ALA A 166 -14.52 15.63 -6.96
N TYR A 167 -15.40 15.81 -7.96
CA TYR A 167 -15.34 16.97 -8.86
C TYR A 167 -15.69 18.28 -8.14
N LYS A 168 -16.66 18.27 -7.21
CA LYS A 168 -17.02 19.46 -6.43
C LYS A 168 -15.95 19.84 -5.39
N GLY A 169 -15.32 18.86 -4.75
CA GLY A 169 -14.41 19.08 -3.62
C GLY A 169 -12.96 19.32 -4.01
N ASN A 170 -12.47 18.68 -5.09
CA ASN A 170 -11.04 18.66 -5.42
C ASN A 170 -10.66 19.51 -6.64
N GLY A 171 -11.62 20.24 -7.24
CA GLY A 171 -11.37 21.11 -8.39
C GLY A 171 -10.86 20.38 -9.63
N ILE A 172 -11.08 19.06 -9.71
CA ILE A 172 -10.78 18.27 -10.91
C ILE A 172 -11.70 18.82 -12.02
N PRO A 173 -11.18 19.22 -13.19
CA PRO A 173 -12.04 19.68 -14.27
C PRO A 173 -12.93 18.51 -14.72
N ALA A 174 -14.24 18.70 -14.64
CA ALA A 174 -15.20 17.75 -15.20
C ALA A 174 -14.96 17.73 -16.72
N ASN A 175 -14.36 16.64 -17.21
CA ASN A 175 -14.31 16.43 -18.66
C ASN A 175 -15.74 16.04 -19.07
N ASN A 176 -16.52 17.05 -19.43
CA ASN A 176 -17.99 17.08 -19.50
C ASN A 176 -18.63 16.16 -20.56
N GLU A 177 -17.90 15.20 -21.12
CA GLU A 177 -18.40 14.32 -22.19
C GLU A 177 -18.76 12.90 -21.74
N LYS A 178 -18.43 12.47 -20.51
CA LYS A 178 -18.60 11.06 -20.09
C LYS A 178 -19.38 10.79 -18.80
N ILE A 179 -19.79 11.82 -18.06
CA ILE A 179 -20.70 11.60 -16.92
C ILE A 179 -22.11 11.60 -17.52
N PRO A 180 -22.86 10.47 -17.49
CA PRO A 180 -24.23 10.46 -17.96
C PRO A 180 -24.97 11.59 -17.24
N SER A 181 -25.59 12.48 -18.02
CA SER A 181 -26.38 13.58 -17.48
C SER A 181 -27.39 13.01 -16.50
N ILE A 182 -27.16 13.23 -15.20
CA ILE A 182 -28.16 12.96 -14.18
C ILE A 182 -29.18 14.07 -14.38
N SER A 183 -30.21 13.80 -15.18
CA SER A 183 -31.43 14.60 -15.11
C SER A 183 -31.87 14.50 -13.67
N ALA A 184 -31.76 15.61 -12.94
CA ALA A 184 -32.32 15.76 -11.62
C ALA A 184 -33.84 15.57 -11.77
N THR A 185 -34.31 14.34 -11.62
CA THR A 185 -35.72 14.09 -11.36
C THR A 185 -35.95 14.59 -9.95
N SER A 186 -36.36 15.84 -9.89
CA SER A 186 -36.91 16.54 -8.73
C SER A 186 -37.72 15.60 -7.86
N CYS A 187 -37.29 15.42 -6.61
CA CYS A 187 -38.22 15.13 -5.52
C CYS A 187 -39.17 16.32 -5.41
N ASN A 188 -40.26 16.29 -6.17
CA ASN A 188 -41.46 17.05 -5.85
C ASN A 188 -42.14 16.33 -4.69
N THR A 189 -41.87 16.75 -3.46
CA THR A 189 -42.86 16.58 -2.39
C THR A 189 -43.95 17.61 -2.65
N GLY A 190 -45.08 17.13 -3.17
CA GLY A 190 -46.29 17.91 -3.36
C GLY A 190 -46.83 18.46 -2.04
N GLN A 191 -47.56 19.56 -2.22
CA GLN A 191 -48.35 20.38 -1.29
C GLN A 191 -48.91 19.71 -0.05
#